data_AF-A0A2W4IA34-F1
#
_entry.id   AF-A0A2W4IA34-F1
#
_cell.length_a   1.000
_cell.length_b   1.000
_cell.length_c   1.000
_cell.angle_alpha   90.00
_cell.angle_beta   90.00
_cell.angle_gamma   90.00
#
_symmetry.space_group_name_H-M   'P 1'
#
loop_
_entity.id
_entity.type
_entity.pdbx_description
1 polymer ?
#
loop_
_entity_poly.entity_id
_entity_poly.type
_entity_poly.pdbx_seq_one_letter_code
_entity_poly.pdbx_strand_id
1 'polypeptide(L)'
;MAEKTSNISLRIPDEYRKRLQLQADKKGISFNAHLLRVMEIHLMNSGFGPTSLTSASGRLFQIRCEPYIDNIDETTWAYFIDEPKFEKERAYYLIGIGRTILRDWQVKDKGQVSKEVGLALLSYYTKRGMEADRLVWNQYPGPENDGRRVLQVAEVPETLEQLLDLLMTDNWVDKYVSQDEKSQDIRRGRPESALYR
;
A
#
# COMPACT_ATOMS: atom_id res chain seq x y z
N MET A 1 0.70 -21.99 10.23
CA MET A 1 1.72 -22.25 11.27
C MET A 1 1.73 -21.05 12.19
N ALA A 2 1.64 -21.24 13.51
CA ALA A 2 1.68 -20.12 14.45
C ALA A 2 3.08 -19.49 14.45
N GLU A 3 3.18 -18.19 14.20
CA GLU A 3 4.44 -17.46 14.29
C GLU A 3 5.02 -17.59 15.69
N LYS A 4 6.31 -17.97 15.79
CA LYS A 4 7.01 -18.02 17.08
C LYS A 4 7.22 -16.60 17.58
N THR A 5 6.51 -16.22 18.63
CA THR A 5 6.76 -14.97 19.35
C THR A 5 7.96 -15.15 20.29
N SER A 6 8.84 -14.14 20.32
CA SER A 6 10.00 -14.10 21.22
C SER A 6 9.85 -12.94 22.21
N ASN A 7 10.14 -13.18 23.48
CA ASN A 7 10.09 -12.14 24.51
C ASN A 7 11.36 -11.28 24.44
N ILE A 8 11.20 -9.96 24.32
CA ILE A 8 12.30 -8.99 24.28
C ILE A 8 12.15 -8.02 25.46
N SER A 9 13.24 -7.77 26.18
CA SER A 9 13.28 -6.79 27.27
C SER A 9 13.84 -5.46 26.79
N LEU A 10 13.02 -4.40 26.82
CA LEU A 10 13.41 -3.03 26.44
C LEU A 10 13.70 -2.20 27.69
N ARG A 11 14.87 -1.54 27.73
CA ARG A 11 15.22 -0.58 28.79
C ARG A 11 14.88 0.84 28.32
N ILE A 12 13.76 1.36 28.78
CA ILE A 12 13.25 2.69 28.42
C ILE A 12 13.37 3.61 29.63
N PRO A 13 13.92 4.83 29.51
CA PRO A 13 13.95 5.76 30.63
C PRO A 13 12.54 6.08 31.15
N ASP A 14 12.41 6.24 32.47
CA ASP A 14 11.10 6.33 33.14
C ASP A 14 10.20 7.43 32.59
N GLU A 15 10.77 8.56 32.19
CA GLU A 15 10.00 9.67 31.62
C GLU A 15 9.34 9.27 30.29
N TYR A 16 10.07 8.59 29.40
CA TYR A 16 9.51 8.08 28.14
C TYR A 16 8.52 6.95 28.38
N ARG A 17 8.79 6.06 29.33
CA ARG A 17 7.85 4.99 29.71
C ARG A 17 6.51 5.55 30.15
N LYS A 18 6.50 6.57 31.02
CA LYS A 18 5.28 7.25 31.48
C LYS A 18 4.51 7.88 30.33
N ARG A 19 5.20 8.57 29.40
CA ARG A 19 4.57 9.17 28.21
C ARG A 19 3.96 8.11 27.29
N LEU A 20 4.65 7.01 27.05
CA LEU A 20 4.16 5.89 26.24
C LEU A 20 2.95 5.20 26.90
N GLN A 21 2.96 5.04 28.22
CA GLN A 21 1.81 4.49 28.97
C GLN A 21 0.59 5.40 28.84
N LEU A 22 0.76 6.71 29.05
CA LEU A 22 -0.31 7.69 28.87
C LEU A 22 -0.89 7.68 27.45
N GLN A 23 -0.06 7.47 26.43
CA GLN A 23 -0.53 7.34 25.04
C GLN A 23 -1.34 6.06 24.84
N ALA A 24 -0.87 4.93 25.37
CA ALA A 24 -1.59 3.64 25.30
C ALA A 24 -2.95 3.73 26.00
N ASP A 25 -2.99 4.31 27.21
CA ASP A 25 -4.20 4.49 28.00
C ASP A 25 -5.21 5.38 27.26
N LYS A 26 -4.76 6.50 26.68
CA LYS A 26 -5.61 7.38 25.85
C LYS A 26 -6.22 6.67 24.65
N LYS A 27 -5.52 5.68 24.09
CA LYS A 27 -5.96 4.87 22.95
C LYS A 27 -6.76 3.63 23.35
N GLY A 28 -6.88 3.33 24.65
CA GLY A 28 -7.57 2.14 25.13
C GLY A 28 -6.91 0.81 24.74
N ILE A 29 -5.60 0.82 24.49
CA ILE A 29 -4.82 -0.36 24.07
C ILE A 29 -3.81 -0.76 25.14
N SER A 30 -3.35 -2.02 25.11
CA SER A 30 -2.30 -2.46 26.03
C SER A 30 -0.98 -1.74 25.75
N PHE A 31 -0.19 -1.51 26.80
CA PHE A 31 1.14 -0.90 26.67
C PHE A 31 2.05 -1.66 25.70
N ASN A 32 1.97 -3.00 25.70
CA ASN A 32 2.73 -3.84 24.78
C ASN A 32 2.30 -3.65 23.32
N ALA A 33 0.99 -3.56 23.06
CA ALA A 33 0.48 -3.28 21.71
C ALA A 33 0.94 -1.91 21.22
N HIS A 34 0.92 -0.88 22.09
CA HIS A 34 1.42 0.45 21.74
C HIS A 34 2.93 0.46 21.44
N LEU A 35 3.73 -0.24 22.26
CA LEU A 35 5.18 -0.36 22.01
C LEU A 35 5.49 -1.05 20.69
N LEU A 36 4.80 -2.15 20.38
CA LEU A 36 4.95 -2.86 19.10
C LEU A 36 4.60 -1.93 17.94
N ARG A 37 3.53 -1.14 18.06
CA ARG A 37 3.14 -0.18 17.02
C ARG A 37 4.18 0.92 16.81
N VAL A 38 4.76 1.45 17.89
CA VAL A 38 5.83 2.47 17.79
C VAL A 38 7.06 1.88 17.10
N MET A 39 7.46 0.66 17.45
CA MET A 39 8.57 -0.03 16.81
C MET A 39 8.29 -0.32 15.33
N GLU A 40 7.09 -0.78 14.99
CA GLU A 40 6.65 -1.04 13.63
C GLU A 40 6.76 0.23 12.76
N ILE A 41 6.21 1.36 13.23
CA ILE A 41 6.29 2.64 12.53
C ILE A 41 7.75 3.08 12.34
N HIS A 42 8.59 2.88 13.35
CA HIS A 42 10.01 3.22 13.26
C HIS A 42 10.76 2.35 12.24
N LEU A 43 10.50 1.04 12.24
CA LEU A 43 11.06 0.10 11.28
C LEU A 43 10.63 0.46 9.86
N MET A 44 9.34 0.74 9.66
CA MET A 44 8.80 1.17 8.36
C MET A 44 9.48 2.46 7.86
N ASN A 45 9.63 3.46 8.72
CA ASN A 45 10.38 4.69 8.39
C ASN A 45 11.84 4.42 8.04
N SER A 46 12.42 3.35 8.56
CA SER A 46 13.80 2.92 8.29
C SER A 46 13.90 1.99 7.06
N GLY A 47 12.80 1.83 6.30
CA GLY A 47 12.74 0.93 5.14
C GLY A 47 12.54 -0.55 5.48
N PHE A 48 12.33 -0.88 6.75
CA PHE A 48 12.04 -2.23 7.22
C PHE A 48 10.54 -2.41 7.40
N GLY A 49 9.89 -3.00 6.41
CA GLY A 49 8.49 -3.40 6.49
C GLY A 49 8.13 -4.22 5.26
N PRO A 50 7.29 -5.25 5.38
CA PRO A 50 6.91 -6.06 4.21
C PRO A 50 6.19 -5.22 3.14
N THR A 51 5.65 -4.05 3.50
CA THR A 51 4.78 -3.21 2.66
C THR A 51 4.64 -1.77 3.20
N SER A 52 5.73 -0.99 3.27
CA SER A 52 5.69 0.44 3.65
C SER A 52 6.08 1.36 2.50
N LEU A 53 5.35 2.47 2.33
CA LEU A 53 5.66 3.53 1.36
C LEU A 53 5.84 4.86 2.08
N THR A 54 6.85 5.64 1.68
CA THR A 54 6.97 7.03 2.12
C THR A 54 6.68 7.93 0.93
N SER A 55 5.67 8.79 1.05
CA SER A 55 5.29 9.71 -0.02
C SER A 55 6.32 10.82 -0.22
N ALA A 56 6.24 11.51 -1.36
CA ALA A 56 7.08 12.67 -1.63
C ALA A 56 6.85 13.82 -0.62
N SER A 57 5.66 13.91 -0.01
CA SER A 57 5.39 14.84 1.09
C SER A 57 5.91 14.36 2.47
N GLY A 58 6.55 13.18 2.54
CA GLY A 58 7.08 12.60 3.76
C GLY A 58 6.05 11.87 4.62
N ARG A 59 4.85 11.58 4.08
CA ARG A 59 3.84 10.79 4.78
C ARG A 59 4.18 9.30 4.69
N LEU A 60 4.09 8.61 5.83
CA LEU A 60 4.28 7.17 5.88
C LEU A 60 2.94 6.47 5.64
N PHE A 61 2.94 5.49 4.74
CA PHE A 61 1.83 4.61 4.48
C PHE A 61 2.20 3.15 4.75
N GLN A 62 1.27 2.41 5.33
CA GLN A 62 1.29 0.95 5.44
C GLN A 62 0.36 0.39 4.39
N ILE A 63 0.82 -0.60 3.62
CA ILE A 63 -0.03 -1.27 2.63
C ILE A 63 -0.39 -2.66 3.16
N ARG A 64 -1.68 -2.94 3.28
CA ARG A 64 -2.18 -4.31 3.46
C ARG A 64 -2.68 -4.83 2.13
N CYS A 65 -2.41 -6.10 1.85
CA CYS A 65 -2.78 -6.72 0.58
C CYS A 65 -3.67 -7.95 0.86
N GLU A 66 -4.79 -8.06 0.17
CA GLU A 66 -5.68 -9.22 0.23
C GLU A 66 -5.98 -9.74 -1.18
N PRO A 67 -6.05 -11.07 -1.39
CA PRO A 67 -6.44 -11.63 -2.67
C PRO A 67 -7.85 -11.14 -3.04
N TYR A 68 -8.03 -10.66 -4.27
CA TYR A 68 -9.35 -10.23 -4.76
C TYR A 68 -9.83 -11.20 -5.84
N ILE A 69 -11.02 -11.77 -5.64
CA ILE A 69 -11.60 -12.76 -6.55
C ILE A 69 -12.63 -12.04 -7.41
N ASP A 70 -12.23 -11.58 -8.60
CA ASP A 70 -13.13 -10.85 -9.51
C ASP A 70 -13.55 -11.69 -10.72
N ASN A 71 -12.60 -12.38 -11.37
CA ASN A 71 -12.89 -13.13 -12.59
C ASN A 71 -11.77 -14.10 -13.04
N ILE A 72 -12.02 -14.90 -14.08
CA ILE A 72 -11.10 -15.93 -14.61
C ILE A 72 -9.93 -15.33 -15.45
N ASP A 73 -10.12 -14.13 -16.00
CA ASP A 73 -9.26 -13.53 -17.03
C ASP A 73 -8.12 -12.64 -16.50
N GLU A 74 -8.15 -12.27 -15.22
CA GLU A 74 -7.15 -11.44 -14.56
C GLU A 74 -6.78 -11.99 -13.18
N THR A 75 -5.62 -11.59 -12.67
CA THR A 75 -5.23 -11.86 -11.28
C THR A 75 -5.07 -10.54 -10.57
N THR A 76 -5.98 -10.28 -9.63
CA THR A 76 -6.16 -8.97 -8.99
C THR A 76 -6.01 -9.08 -7.48
N TRP A 77 -5.43 -8.05 -6.88
CA TRP A 77 -5.27 -7.91 -5.44
C TRP A 77 -5.90 -6.60 -4.96
N ALA A 78 -6.46 -6.65 -3.76
CA ALA A 78 -6.89 -5.47 -3.02
C ALA A 78 -5.72 -4.91 -2.21
N TYR A 79 -5.49 -3.60 -2.33
CA TYR A 79 -4.45 -2.85 -1.62
C TYR A 79 -5.12 -1.79 -0.76
N PHE A 80 -4.97 -1.94 0.55
CA PHE A 80 -5.45 -0.98 1.53
C PHE A 80 -4.28 -0.10 1.96
N ILE A 81 -4.41 1.20 1.74
CA ILE A 81 -3.39 2.20 2.05
C ILE A 81 -3.76 2.87 3.37
N ASP A 82 -3.09 2.48 4.45
CA ASP A 82 -3.30 3.02 5.78
C ASP A 82 -2.24 4.09 6.09
N GLU A 83 -2.61 5.17 6.78
CA GLU A 83 -1.66 6.13 7.34
C GLU A 83 -1.48 5.83 8.84
N PRO A 84 -0.35 5.20 9.24
CA PRO A 84 -0.15 4.70 10.60
C PRO A 84 -0.29 5.75 11.69
N LYS A 85 0.11 6.99 11.38
CA LYS A 85 0.03 8.13 12.29
C LYS A 85 -1.40 8.39 12.77
N PHE A 86 -2.38 8.16 11.91
CA PHE A 86 -3.80 8.38 12.20
C PHE A 86 -4.58 7.08 12.37
N GLU A 87 -3.92 5.91 12.23
CA GLU A 87 -4.53 4.58 12.33
C GLU A 87 -5.77 4.44 11.41
N LYS A 88 -5.65 4.98 10.21
CA LYS A 88 -6.77 5.09 9.27
C LYS A 88 -6.40 4.65 7.87
N GLU A 89 -7.31 3.89 7.28
CA GLU A 89 -7.34 3.66 5.84
C GLU A 89 -7.67 4.96 5.11
N ARG A 90 -6.85 5.25 4.10
CA ARG A 90 -6.87 6.45 3.26
C ARG A 90 -7.29 6.15 1.83
N ALA A 91 -6.99 4.94 1.36
CA ALA A 91 -7.37 4.46 0.05
C ALA A 91 -7.49 2.92 0.00
N TYR A 92 -8.26 2.47 -0.96
CA TYR A 92 -8.51 1.10 -1.36
C TYR A 92 -8.37 1.01 -2.89
N TYR A 93 -7.42 0.19 -3.34
CA TYR A 93 -7.17 -0.03 -4.75
C TYR A 93 -7.28 -1.49 -5.14
N LEU A 94 -7.77 -1.72 -6.34
CA LEU A 94 -7.76 -3.02 -7.01
C LEU A 94 -6.71 -2.96 -8.11
N ILE A 95 -5.57 -3.61 -7.89
CA ILE A 95 -4.51 -3.67 -8.90
C ILE A 95 -4.37 -5.10 -9.38
N GLY A 96 -4.47 -5.28 -10.69
CA GLY A 96 -4.42 -6.59 -11.33
C GLY A 96 -3.51 -6.64 -12.54
N ILE A 97 -3.34 -7.85 -13.04
CA ILE A 97 -2.58 -8.13 -14.25
C ILE A 97 -3.36 -9.14 -15.11
N GLY A 98 -3.39 -8.89 -16.42
CA GLY A 98 -4.01 -9.79 -17.37
C GLY A 98 -3.36 -11.18 -17.35
N ARG A 99 -4.15 -12.25 -17.35
CA ARG A 99 -3.65 -13.63 -17.26
C ARG A 99 -2.75 -14.03 -18.44
N THR A 100 -2.96 -13.41 -19.60
CA THR A 100 -2.12 -13.56 -20.80
C THR A 100 -0.68 -13.16 -20.49
N ILE A 101 -0.46 -12.02 -19.83
CA ILE A 101 0.89 -11.56 -19.44
C ILE A 101 1.55 -12.59 -18.54
N LEU A 102 0.87 -13.02 -17.48
CA LEU A 102 1.40 -14.00 -16.53
C LEU A 102 1.75 -15.34 -17.18
N ARG A 103 0.99 -15.73 -18.22
CA ARG A 103 1.27 -16.92 -19.02
C ARG A 103 2.50 -16.71 -19.89
N ASP A 104 2.60 -15.57 -20.56
CA ASP A 104 3.66 -15.26 -21.50
C ASP A 104 5.01 -15.08 -20.77
N TRP A 105 5.00 -14.50 -19.56
CA TRP A 105 6.14 -14.48 -18.62
C TRP A 105 6.44 -15.82 -17.95
N GLN A 106 5.65 -16.86 -18.23
CA GLN A 106 5.83 -18.21 -17.67
C GLN A 106 5.84 -18.26 -16.13
N VAL A 107 5.05 -17.39 -15.49
CA VAL A 107 4.99 -17.28 -14.03
C VAL A 107 4.32 -18.51 -13.41
N LYS A 108 5.01 -19.13 -12.45
CA LYS A 108 4.50 -20.26 -11.67
C LYS A 108 3.52 -19.81 -10.58
N ASP A 109 3.93 -18.87 -9.73
CA ASP A 109 3.07 -18.30 -8.69
C ASP A 109 2.46 -16.96 -9.16
N LYS A 110 1.33 -17.09 -9.85
CA LYS A 110 0.59 -15.96 -10.42
C LYS A 110 0.09 -15.00 -9.34
N GLY A 111 -0.32 -15.52 -8.18
CA GLY A 111 -0.84 -14.71 -7.09
C GLY A 111 0.25 -13.83 -6.51
N GLN A 112 1.40 -14.41 -6.17
CA GLN A 112 2.52 -13.68 -5.60
C GLN A 112 3.10 -12.64 -6.56
N VAL A 113 3.33 -12.99 -7.83
CA VAL A 113 3.86 -12.02 -8.81
C VAL A 113 2.88 -10.86 -9.04
N SER A 114 1.57 -11.13 -9.11
CA SER A 114 0.57 -10.06 -9.26
C SER A 114 0.58 -9.10 -8.08
N LYS A 115 0.77 -9.63 -6.86
CA LYS A 115 0.93 -8.82 -5.64
C LYS A 115 2.18 -7.93 -5.72
N GLU A 116 3.31 -8.51 -6.10
CA GLU A 116 4.59 -7.80 -6.19
C GLU A 116 4.55 -6.69 -7.25
N VAL A 117 3.93 -6.96 -8.40
CA VAL A 117 3.73 -5.95 -9.45
C VAL A 117 2.88 -4.79 -8.96
N GLY A 118 1.79 -5.02 -8.22
CA GLY A 118 1.00 -3.92 -7.70
C GLY A 118 1.73 -3.09 -6.63
N LEU A 119 2.54 -3.73 -5.77
CA LEU A 119 3.44 -3.03 -4.85
C LEU A 119 4.49 -2.18 -5.58
N ALA A 120 5.07 -2.72 -6.66
CA ALA A 120 6.03 -2.01 -7.50
C ALA A 120 5.39 -0.81 -8.19
N LEU A 121 4.16 -0.94 -8.70
CA LEU A 121 3.41 0.17 -9.29
C LEU A 121 3.13 1.29 -8.28
N LEU A 122 2.63 0.95 -7.08
CA LEU A 122 2.39 1.95 -6.02
C LEU A 122 3.68 2.68 -5.61
N SER A 123 4.80 1.94 -5.55
CA SER A 123 6.13 2.50 -5.32
C SER A 123 6.57 3.44 -6.44
N TYR A 124 6.34 3.06 -7.70
CA TYR A 124 6.64 3.87 -8.87
C TYR A 124 5.87 5.19 -8.87
N TYR A 125 4.55 5.20 -8.62
CA TYR A 125 3.78 6.46 -8.56
C TYR A 125 4.29 7.37 -7.45
N THR A 126 4.63 6.78 -6.31
CA THR A 126 5.17 7.52 -5.18
C THR A 126 6.51 8.18 -5.50
N LYS A 127 7.42 7.46 -6.18
CA LYS A 127 8.71 8.00 -6.66
C LYS A 127 8.52 9.17 -7.64
N ARG A 128 7.45 9.14 -8.43
CA ARG A 128 7.09 10.23 -9.36
C ARG A 128 6.40 11.42 -8.69
N GLY A 129 6.32 11.44 -7.35
CA GLY A 129 5.74 12.54 -6.60
C GLY A 129 4.22 12.49 -6.48
N MET A 130 3.59 11.36 -6.81
CA MET A 130 2.15 11.16 -6.63
C MET A 130 1.88 10.65 -5.20
N GLU A 131 0.85 11.20 -4.56
CA GLU A 131 0.41 10.76 -3.25
C GLU A 131 -0.38 9.45 -3.36
N ALA A 132 0.07 8.44 -2.62
CA ALA A 132 -0.51 7.10 -2.67
C ALA A 132 -2.00 7.08 -2.34
N ASP A 133 -2.53 8.01 -1.52
CA ASP A 133 -3.96 8.05 -1.20
C ASP A 133 -4.82 8.88 -2.18
N ARG A 134 -4.21 9.46 -3.22
CA ARG A 134 -4.87 10.36 -4.18
C ARG A 134 -4.83 9.86 -5.62
N LEU A 135 -4.34 8.64 -5.83
CA LEU A 135 -4.31 8.02 -7.14
C LEU A 135 -5.74 7.79 -7.65
N VAL A 136 -5.93 8.06 -8.94
CA VAL A 136 -7.15 7.79 -9.69
C VAL A 136 -6.77 7.13 -11.00
N TRP A 137 -7.49 6.07 -11.38
CA TRP A 137 -7.39 5.48 -12.72
C TRP A 137 -8.68 5.68 -13.50
N ASN A 138 -8.54 6.06 -14.77
CA ASN A 138 -9.64 6.18 -15.72
C ASN A 138 -9.74 4.99 -16.69
N GLN A 139 -9.02 3.89 -16.42
CA GLN A 139 -8.98 2.71 -17.28
C GLN A 139 -10.37 2.07 -17.46
N TYR A 140 -11.16 2.03 -16.40
CA TYR A 140 -12.51 1.48 -16.40
C TYR A 140 -13.51 2.59 -16.03
N PRO A 141 -14.35 3.06 -16.97
CA PRO A 141 -15.33 4.09 -16.68
C PRO A 141 -16.43 3.55 -15.74
N GLY A 142 -16.82 4.34 -14.75
CA GLY A 142 -17.91 4.01 -13.82
C GLY A 142 -17.67 4.62 -12.43
N PRO A 143 -18.74 4.91 -11.67
CA PRO A 143 -18.64 5.65 -10.41
C PRO A 143 -17.87 4.92 -9.30
N GLU A 144 -17.67 3.60 -9.41
CA GLU A 144 -16.99 2.79 -8.38
C GLU A 144 -15.58 2.31 -8.78
N ASN A 145 -15.15 2.62 -10.01
CA ASN A 145 -13.95 2.02 -10.61
C ASN A 145 -12.72 2.92 -10.61
N ASP A 146 -12.79 4.07 -9.94
CA ASP A 146 -11.71 5.05 -9.86
C ASP A 146 -10.43 4.52 -9.17
N GLY A 147 -10.55 3.42 -8.42
CA GLY A 147 -9.47 2.72 -7.74
C GLY A 147 -9.02 1.43 -8.43
N ARG A 148 -9.47 1.14 -9.66
CA ARG A 148 -9.16 -0.11 -10.35
C ARG A 148 -8.15 0.10 -11.48
N ARG A 149 -7.07 -0.69 -11.45
CA ARG A 149 -6.02 -0.71 -12.46
C ARG A 149 -5.61 -2.14 -12.81
N VAL A 150 -5.72 -2.51 -14.08
CA VAL A 150 -5.33 -3.85 -14.57
C VAL A 150 -4.33 -3.70 -15.71
N LEU A 151 -3.10 -4.18 -15.55
CA LEU A 151 -2.10 -4.14 -16.61
C LEU A 151 -2.50 -5.06 -17.77
N GLN A 152 -2.50 -4.50 -18.99
CA GLN A 152 -2.79 -5.21 -20.24
C GLN A 152 -1.52 -5.47 -21.05
N VAL A 153 -1.55 -6.49 -21.93
CA VAL A 153 -0.37 -6.95 -22.71
C VAL A 153 0.31 -5.80 -23.47
N ALA A 154 -0.47 -4.85 -23.99
CA ALA A 154 0.06 -3.70 -24.74
C ALA A 154 0.81 -2.66 -23.88
N GLU A 155 0.80 -2.80 -22.55
CA GLU A 155 1.36 -1.82 -21.60
C GLU A 155 2.63 -2.30 -20.91
N VAL A 156 2.96 -3.58 -21.07
CA VAL A 156 4.05 -4.25 -20.35
C VAL A 156 5.06 -4.84 -21.34
N PRO A 157 6.33 -4.95 -20.95
CA PRO A 157 7.34 -5.60 -21.77
C PRO A 157 7.20 -7.13 -21.77
N GLU A 158 8.08 -7.79 -22.53
CA GLU A 158 8.03 -9.24 -22.76
C GLU A 158 8.38 -10.07 -21.52
N THR A 159 9.03 -9.49 -20.50
CA THR A 159 9.36 -10.19 -19.25
C THR A 159 9.02 -9.38 -18.00
N LEU A 160 8.87 -10.07 -16.86
CA LEU A 160 8.65 -9.45 -15.56
C LEU A 160 9.83 -8.57 -15.15
N GLU A 161 11.06 -9.04 -15.35
CA GLU A 161 12.28 -8.31 -14.98
C GLU A 161 12.38 -6.98 -15.73
N GLN A 162 12.07 -6.98 -17.03
CA GLN A 162 12.03 -5.76 -17.83
C GLN A 162 10.97 -4.78 -17.31
N LEU A 163 9.81 -5.27 -16.84
CA LEU A 163 8.81 -4.39 -16.25
C LEU A 163 9.32 -3.77 -14.95
N LEU A 164 9.91 -4.58 -14.07
CA LEU A 164 10.44 -4.09 -12.80
C LEU A 164 11.57 -3.07 -13.02
N ASP A 165 12.48 -3.33 -13.95
CA ASP A 165 13.53 -2.38 -14.34
C ASP A 165 12.93 -1.08 -14.88
N LEU A 166 11.92 -1.16 -15.76
CA LEU A 166 11.23 0.01 -16.27
C LEU A 166 10.56 0.83 -15.16
N LEU A 167 9.91 0.18 -14.19
CA LEU A 167 9.28 0.83 -13.03
C LEU A 167 10.30 1.42 -12.02
N MET A 168 11.55 0.98 -12.08
CA MET A 168 12.64 1.59 -11.31
C MET A 168 13.21 2.85 -11.98
N THR A 169 12.92 3.05 -13.26
CA THR A 169 13.27 4.25 -14.04
C THR A 169 12.07 5.19 -14.20
N ASP A 170 12.30 6.38 -14.76
CA ASP A 170 11.24 7.33 -15.11
C ASP A 170 10.67 7.13 -16.53
N ASN A 171 11.03 6.04 -17.22
CA ASN A 171 10.72 5.83 -18.64
C ASN A 171 9.39 5.13 -18.90
N TRP A 172 8.84 4.42 -17.92
CA TRP A 172 7.48 3.89 -18.03
C TRP A 172 6.46 4.99 -17.80
N VAL A 173 5.29 4.93 -18.45
CA VAL A 173 4.21 5.91 -18.29
C VAL A 173 2.88 5.18 -18.21
N ASP A 174 2.18 5.31 -17.07
CA ASP A 174 0.77 4.92 -17.01
C ASP A 174 -0.10 6.03 -17.60
N LYS A 175 -0.69 5.77 -18.77
CA LYS A 175 -1.60 6.73 -19.43
C LYS A 175 -2.95 6.85 -18.72
N TYR A 176 -3.28 5.92 -17.83
CA TYR A 176 -4.55 5.90 -17.14
C TYR A 176 -4.51 6.54 -15.75
N VAL A 177 -3.32 6.81 -15.21
CA VAL A 177 -3.17 7.35 -13.86
C VAL A 177 -3.28 8.88 -13.88
N SER A 178 -3.99 9.41 -12.90
CA SER A 178 -3.97 10.82 -12.54
C SER A 178 -3.97 10.96 -11.02
N GLN A 179 -3.80 12.21 -10.55
CA GLN A 179 -3.86 12.53 -9.13
C GLN A 179 -5.01 13.51 -8.89
N ASP A 180 -5.85 13.18 -7.93
CA ASP A 180 -6.92 14.06 -7.46
C ASP A 180 -6.42 15.00 -6.37
N GLU A 181 -7.15 16.09 -6.12
CA GLU A 181 -6.88 17.00 -5.01
C GLU A 181 -7.17 16.34 -3.66
N LYS A 182 -8.18 15.45 -3.63
CA LYS A 182 -8.68 14.79 -2.41
C LYS A 182 -8.24 13.33 -2.34
N SER A 183 -8.01 12.84 -1.11
CA SER A 183 -7.78 11.42 -0.87
C SER A 183 -9.02 10.59 -1.22
N GLN A 184 -8.80 9.34 -1.63
CA GLN A 184 -9.87 8.48 -2.11
C GLN A 184 -10.94 8.21 -1.05
N ASP A 185 -10.57 8.09 0.23
CA ASP A 185 -11.54 7.95 1.32
C ASP A 185 -12.53 9.13 1.38
N ILE A 186 -12.07 10.37 1.17
CA ILE A 186 -12.94 11.56 1.09
C ILE A 186 -13.82 11.49 -0.16
N ARG A 187 -13.24 11.11 -1.31
CA ARG A 187 -13.98 10.99 -2.58
C ARG A 187 -15.08 9.92 -2.50
N ARG A 188 -14.88 8.88 -1.68
CA ARG A 188 -15.87 7.84 -1.35
C ARG A 188 -16.85 8.24 -0.24
N GLY A 189 -16.90 9.52 0.13
CA GLY A 189 -17.93 10.09 1.01
C GLY A 189 -17.55 10.16 2.50
N ARG A 190 -16.30 9.85 2.87
CA ARG A 190 -15.86 10.05 4.26
C ARG A 190 -15.74 11.56 4.54
N PRO A 191 -16.30 12.07 5.65
CA PRO A 191 -16.23 13.51 5.93
C PRO A 191 -14.79 13.94 6.23
N GLU A 192 -14.39 15.13 5.80
CA GLU A 192 -13.02 15.66 6.01
C GLU A 192 -12.65 15.76 7.50
N SER A 193 -13.63 15.95 8.39
CA SER A 193 -13.42 15.90 9.84
C SER A 193 -12.90 14.56 10.34
N ALA A 194 -13.09 13.48 9.58
CA ALA A 194 -12.57 12.15 9.88
C ALA A 194 -11.09 12.00 9.50
N LEU A 195 -10.44 12.98 8.85
CA LEU A 195 -9.03 12.89 8.48
C LEU A 195 -8.08 13.12 9.67
N TYR A 196 -8.52 13.88 10.68
CA TYR A 196 -7.66 14.40 11.75
C TYR A 196 -8.00 13.91 13.16
N ARG A 197 -9.06 13.10 13.30
CA ARG A 197 -9.51 12.55 14.60
C ARG A 197 -8.86 11.24 14.96
#